data_AF-A0A9E3KA68-F1
#
_entry.id   AF-A0A9E3KA68-F1
#
_cell.length_a   1.000
_cell.length_b   1.000
_cell.length_c   1.000
_cell.angle_alpha   90.00
_cell.angle_beta   90.00
_cell.angle_gamma   90.00
#
_symmetry.space_group_name_H-M   'P 1'
#
loop_
_entity.id
_entity.type
_entity.pdbx_description
1 polymer ?
#
loop_
_entity_poly.entity_id
_entity_poly.type
_entity_poly.pdbx_seq_one_letter_code
_entity_poly.pdbx_strand_id
1 'polypeptide(L)'
;LKARYGKCIGSSVNPVLREGNSDRRAPRAVKEYARKNPHSMGEWSQASRTHVSHMTAGDFYHGEKSMTLDRARDVKMELITKSGQSIVLKPKVALQDGEIIDSMFMSRKALLDFYEQQIDDAHKTGVMFSLHVKATMMKVSHPIVFGHCVRMFYKEAFAKHGALFDSLGVNVNNGMADLYNKIATLPASQREEIERDLHACQENRPALAMVDSAKGITNFHSPNDVIVDASMPAMIRAGGKMYGADGRLKEVKAVIPESTFARIYQEILNFCKWHGAFDPRTMGTVPNVGLMAQQAEEYGSHDKTFEVPEAGVANITDLATGEVLLSQNVEQGDIWRMCQVKDAPIRDWVKLAVTRARNSGMPAVFWLDSYRPHENELIKKVQTYLKDHDTTGLDIEIMSQVRAMRYTLERVARGLDTISVTGNILRDYLTDLFPIMELGTSAKMLSIVPLMAGGGMYETGAGGSAPKHVQQLVEENHLRWDSLGEFLALAVSLEDLGL
;
A
#
# COMPACT_ATOMS: atom_id res chain seq x y z
N LEU A 1 -14.23 -19.26 17.37
CA LEU A 1 -14.87 -18.20 16.55
C LEU A 1 -13.86 -17.23 15.93
N LYS A 2 -12.97 -16.57 16.70
CA LYS A 2 -11.95 -15.61 16.20
C LYS A 2 -11.16 -16.11 14.98
N ALA A 3 -10.64 -17.34 15.02
CA ALA A 3 -9.90 -17.94 13.91
C ALA A 3 -10.74 -18.12 12.63
N ARG A 4 -12.06 -18.39 12.74
CA ARG A 4 -12.96 -18.50 11.58
C ARG A 4 -13.20 -17.15 10.93
N TYR A 5 -13.55 -16.13 11.72
CA TYR A 5 -13.70 -14.76 11.20
C TYR A 5 -12.39 -14.16 10.68
N GLY A 6 -11.24 -14.56 11.26
CA GLY A 6 -9.91 -14.20 10.79
C GLY A 6 -9.65 -14.53 9.30
N LYS A 7 -10.33 -15.56 8.77
CA LYS A 7 -10.29 -15.96 7.36
C LYS A 7 -11.20 -15.13 6.44
N CYS A 8 -12.14 -14.38 7.01
CA CYS A 8 -13.09 -13.53 6.27
C CYS A 8 -12.70 -12.05 6.29
N ILE A 9 -11.77 -11.64 7.16
CA ILE A 9 -11.30 -10.25 7.27
C ILE A 9 -10.12 -9.97 6.33
N GLY A 10 -10.06 -8.72 5.87
CA GLY A 10 -9.07 -8.23 4.93
C GLY A 10 -9.23 -8.79 3.52
N SER A 11 -8.17 -8.77 2.72
CA SER A 11 -8.21 -9.27 1.34
C SER A 11 -8.24 -10.80 1.31
N SER A 12 -9.44 -11.38 1.35
CA SER A 12 -9.63 -12.85 1.42
C SER A 12 -10.02 -13.48 0.08
N VAL A 13 -10.38 -12.66 -0.92
CA VAL A 13 -10.80 -13.11 -2.26
C VAL A 13 -9.64 -13.05 -3.24
N ASN A 14 -9.01 -11.87 -3.38
CA ASN A 14 -7.96 -11.65 -4.37
C ASN A 14 -6.79 -12.65 -4.26
N PRO A 15 -6.26 -12.98 -3.06
CA PRO A 15 -5.15 -13.93 -2.95
C PRO A 15 -5.52 -15.39 -3.30
N VAL A 16 -6.80 -15.69 -3.52
CA VAL A 16 -7.28 -17.01 -3.95
C VAL A 16 -7.49 -17.05 -5.45
N LEU A 17 -7.98 -15.96 -6.05
CA LEU A 17 -8.30 -15.91 -7.48
C LEU A 17 -7.09 -15.55 -8.36
N ARG A 18 -6.12 -14.80 -7.82
CA ARG A 18 -4.94 -14.32 -8.56
C ARG A 18 -3.86 -15.41 -8.67
N GLU A 19 -4.17 -16.45 -9.44
CA GLU A 19 -3.25 -17.54 -9.81
C GLU A 19 -2.50 -17.24 -11.13
N GLY A 20 -2.23 -15.95 -11.37
CA GLY A 20 -1.58 -15.40 -12.55
C GLY A 20 -1.10 -13.98 -12.26
N ASN A 21 -0.19 -13.47 -13.09
CA ASN A 21 0.33 -12.11 -12.95
C ASN A 21 -0.57 -11.08 -13.63
N SER A 22 -0.39 -9.79 -13.31
CA SER A 22 -1.28 -8.71 -13.71
C SER A 22 -0.81 -8.02 -15.00
N ASP A 23 -1.67 -7.91 -16.02
CA ASP A 23 -1.58 -6.92 -17.11
C ASP A 23 -2.66 -5.85 -16.91
N ARG A 24 -2.26 -4.68 -16.40
CA ARG A 24 -3.18 -3.56 -16.14
C ARG A 24 -2.83 -2.37 -17.03
N ARG A 25 -3.81 -1.87 -17.79
CA ARG A 25 -3.59 -0.77 -18.76
C ARG A 25 -4.87 -0.07 -19.18
N ALA A 26 -4.75 1.21 -19.54
CA ALA A 26 -5.86 1.96 -20.11
C ALA A 26 -6.07 1.53 -21.58
N PRO A 27 -7.31 1.17 -22.01
CA PRO A 27 -7.59 1.01 -23.43
C PRO A 27 -7.40 2.33 -24.18
N ARG A 28 -6.92 2.26 -25.43
CA ARG A 28 -6.74 3.44 -26.29
C ARG A 28 -8.03 4.28 -26.40
N ALA A 29 -9.19 3.63 -26.54
CA ALA A 29 -10.48 4.33 -26.62
C ALA A 29 -10.78 5.18 -25.38
N VAL A 30 -10.47 4.66 -24.19
CA VAL A 30 -10.65 5.37 -22.92
C VAL A 30 -9.66 6.54 -22.82
N LYS A 31 -8.40 6.34 -23.23
CA LYS A 31 -7.39 7.39 -23.25
C LYS A 31 -7.79 8.54 -24.20
N GLU A 32 -8.25 8.21 -25.40
CA GLU A 32 -8.76 9.21 -26.36
C GLU A 32 -9.98 9.98 -25.82
N TYR A 33 -10.87 9.30 -25.10
CA TYR A 33 -11.99 9.96 -24.42
C TYR A 33 -11.49 10.97 -23.37
N ALA A 34 -10.51 10.58 -22.54
CA ALA A 34 -9.94 11.46 -21.53
C ALA A 34 -9.21 12.66 -22.13
N ARG A 35 -8.56 12.51 -23.29
CA ARG A 35 -7.95 13.63 -24.02
C ARG A 35 -8.98 14.64 -24.51
N LYS A 36 -10.12 14.16 -25.03
CA LYS A 36 -11.22 15.00 -25.52
C LYS A 36 -12.06 15.61 -24.41
N ASN A 37 -12.18 14.91 -23.29
CA ASN A 37 -12.99 15.28 -22.13
C ASN A 37 -12.10 15.28 -20.87
N PRO A 38 -11.15 16.22 -20.76
CA PRO A 38 -10.21 16.25 -19.65
C PRO A 38 -10.96 16.50 -18.34
N HIS A 39 -10.65 15.67 -17.35
CA HIS A 39 -11.17 15.80 -16.00
C HIS A 39 -10.42 16.91 -15.24
N SER A 40 -10.96 17.32 -14.09
CA SER A 40 -10.34 18.34 -13.25
C SER A 40 -9.00 17.86 -12.67
N MET A 41 -7.99 18.71 -12.80
CA MET A 41 -6.67 18.57 -12.18
C MET A 41 -6.39 19.83 -11.37
N GLY A 42 -6.10 19.68 -10.08
CA GLY A 42 -5.80 20.79 -9.19
C GLY A 42 -4.43 21.39 -9.50
N GLU A 43 -4.34 22.72 -9.46
CA GLU A 43 -3.08 23.43 -9.70
C GLU A 43 -2.03 23.09 -8.65
N TRP A 44 -0.78 23.00 -9.11
CA TRP A 44 0.39 22.76 -8.27
C TRP A 44 1.21 24.04 -8.15
N SER A 45 1.42 24.48 -6.91
CA SER A 45 2.32 25.59 -6.60
C SER A 45 3.74 25.09 -6.37
N GLN A 46 4.73 25.76 -6.96
CA GLN A 46 6.16 25.54 -6.65
C GLN A 46 6.48 25.80 -5.19
N ALA A 47 5.74 26.71 -4.54
CA ALA A 47 5.87 27.00 -3.11
C ALA A 47 5.14 26.00 -2.22
N SER A 48 4.58 24.93 -2.79
CA SER A 48 3.74 24.03 -2.02
C SER A 48 4.51 23.33 -0.90
N ARG A 49 3.93 23.34 0.29
CA ARG A 49 4.52 22.76 1.50
C ARG A 49 4.18 21.29 1.67
N THR A 50 3.30 20.75 0.83
CA THR A 50 2.90 19.33 0.88
C THR A 50 4.08 18.40 0.65
N HIS A 51 4.23 17.38 1.49
CA HIS A 51 5.30 16.40 1.38
C HIS A 51 4.86 15.07 2.00
N VAL A 52 5.51 13.99 1.60
CA VAL A 52 5.47 12.71 2.28
C VAL A 52 6.49 12.73 3.42
N SER A 53 6.06 12.24 4.58
CA SER A 53 6.97 11.91 5.68
C SER A 53 6.96 10.40 5.89
N HIS A 54 8.15 9.79 5.89
CA HIS A 54 8.35 8.38 6.17
C HIS A 54 9.53 8.18 7.12
N MET A 55 9.62 7.01 7.74
CA MET A 55 10.73 6.67 8.63
C MET A 55 12.05 6.60 7.84
N THR A 56 13.16 6.95 8.49
CA THR A 56 14.51 6.91 7.92
C THR A 56 15.41 5.84 8.55
N ALA A 57 14.88 5.11 9.53
CA ALA A 57 15.47 3.93 10.15
C ALA A 57 14.37 3.18 10.92
N GLY A 58 14.58 1.89 11.19
CA GLY A 58 13.71 1.11 12.08
C GLY A 58 12.33 0.74 11.53
N ASP A 59 12.08 0.91 10.23
CA ASP A 59 10.91 0.39 9.54
C ASP A 59 11.26 -0.92 8.80
N PHE A 60 10.30 -1.49 8.05
CA PHE A 60 10.52 -2.75 7.35
C PHE A 60 11.65 -2.65 6.33
N TYR A 61 11.74 -1.53 5.59
CA TYR A 61 12.79 -1.32 4.60
C TYR A 61 14.21 -1.44 5.18
N HIS A 62 14.49 -0.73 6.29
CA HIS A 62 15.85 -0.67 6.84
C HIS A 62 16.24 -1.95 7.60
N GLY A 63 15.25 -2.70 8.09
CA GLY A 63 15.47 -3.97 8.80
C GLY A 63 15.43 -5.21 7.91
N GLU A 64 15.08 -5.09 6.62
CA GLU A 64 14.87 -6.25 5.75
C GLU A 64 16.15 -7.09 5.55
N LYS A 65 15.97 -8.41 5.51
CA LYS A 65 16.95 -9.38 5.03
C LYS A 65 16.23 -10.34 4.09
N SER A 66 16.91 -10.77 3.04
CA SER A 66 16.33 -11.65 2.02
C SER A 66 17.33 -12.70 1.56
N MET A 67 16.81 -13.82 1.06
CA MET A 67 17.61 -14.84 0.37
C MET A 67 16.76 -15.62 -0.65
N THR A 68 17.42 -16.09 -1.71
CA THR A 68 16.89 -17.14 -2.60
C THR A 68 17.29 -18.52 -2.06
N LEU A 69 16.34 -19.44 -1.97
CA LEU A 69 16.61 -20.82 -1.56
C LEU A 69 17.30 -21.63 -2.66
N ASP A 70 18.22 -22.51 -2.25
CA ASP A 70 18.97 -23.44 -3.10
C ASP A 70 18.33 -24.83 -3.23
N ARG A 71 17.27 -25.07 -2.44
CA ARG A 71 16.48 -26.30 -2.39
C ARG A 71 15.17 -26.04 -1.65
N ALA A 72 14.20 -26.93 -1.81
CA ALA A 72 12.98 -26.91 -1.01
C ALA A 72 13.28 -27.14 0.48
N ARG A 73 12.59 -26.40 1.36
CA ARG A 73 12.80 -26.44 2.83
C ARG A 73 11.47 -26.30 3.55
N ASP A 74 11.33 -26.97 4.68
CA ASP A 74 10.27 -26.69 5.65
C ASP A 74 10.88 -25.87 6.79
N VAL A 75 10.35 -24.68 7.05
CA VAL A 75 10.89 -23.77 8.09
C VAL A 75 9.87 -23.48 9.18
N LYS A 76 10.35 -23.08 10.35
CA LYS A 76 9.54 -22.48 11.42
C LYS A 76 9.94 -21.02 11.65
N MET A 77 9.00 -20.24 12.17
CA MET A 77 9.23 -18.90 12.68
C MET A 77 9.19 -18.96 14.21
N GLU A 78 10.30 -18.64 14.86
CA GLU A 78 10.42 -18.68 16.32
C GLU A 78 11.09 -17.43 16.89
N LEU A 79 10.72 -17.07 18.11
CA LEU A 79 11.34 -16.00 18.88
C LEU A 79 12.12 -16.63 20.03
N ILE A 80 13.42 -16.41 20.07
CA ILE A 80 14.28 -16.77 21.19
C ILE A 80 14.37 -15.57 22.13
N THR A 81 13.73 -15.64 23.29
CA THR A 81 13.71 -14.54 24.26
C THR A 81 15.05 -14.39 24.98
N LYS A 82 15.26 -13.28 25.68
CA LYS A 82 16.47 -13.07 26.49
C LYS A 82 16.64 -14.10 27.62
N SER A 83 15.57 -14.74 28.08
CA SER A 83 15.61 -15.82 29.06
C SER A 83 16.04 -17.18 28.47
N GLY A 84 16.19 -17.27 27.14
CA GLY A 84 16.48 -18.51 26.42
C GLY A 84 15.24 -19.33 26.07
N GLN A 85 14.03 -18.84 26.35
CA GLN A 85 12.79 -19.49 25.97
C GLN A 85 12.57 -19.35 24.45
N SER A 86 12.22 -20.45 23.77
CA SER A 86 11.75 -20.41 22.38
C SER A 86 10.23 -20.33 22.33
N ILE A 87 9.70 -19.29 21.70
CA ILE A 87 8.29 -19.09 21.40
C ILE A 87 8.08 -19.33 19.91
N VAL A 88 7.42 -20.43 19.55
CA VAL A 88 7.11 -20.75 18.15
C VAL A 88 5.89 -19.92 17.71
N LEU A 89 6.13 -18.94 16.82
CA LEU A 89 5.09 -18.07 16.27
C LEU A 89 4.39 -18.73 15.08
N LYS A 90 5.14 -19.46 14.26
CA LYS A 90 4.59 -20.29 13.18
C LYS A 90 5.34 -21.62 13.08
N PRO A 91 4.66 -22.76 13.33
CA PRO A 91 5.35 -24.04 13.43
C PRO A 91 5.87 -24.59 12.10
N LYS A 92 5.23 -24.23 10.98
CA LYS A 92 5.63 -24.70 9.65
C LYS A 92 5.27 -23.69 8.55
N VAL A 93 6.22 -23.45 7.66
CA VAL A 93 6.07 -22.82 6.34
C VAL A 93 6.82 -23.71 5.35
N ALA A 94 6.11 -24.23 4.36
CA ALA A 94 6.73 -25.02 3.29
C ALA A 94 7.23 -24.08 2.19
N LEU A 95 8.50 -24.23 1.83
CA LEU A 95 9.20 -23.42 0.84
C LEU A 95 9.70 -24.28 -0.32
N GLN A 96 9.63 -23.73 -1.53
CA GLN A 96 10.02 -24.39 -2.76
C GLN A 96 11.49 -24.08 -3.11
N ASP A 97 12.07 -24.92 -3.96
CA ASP A 97 13.36 -24.61 -4.57
C ASP A 97 13.28 -23.30 -5.38
N GLY A 98 14.32 -22.47 -5.26
CA GLY A 98 14.39 -21.17 -5.92
C GLY A 98 13.41 -20.11 -5.41
N GLU A 99 12.63 -20.38 -4.36
CA GLU A 99 11.75 -19.40 -3.72
C GLU A 99 12.60 -18.31 -3.02
N ILE A 100 12.16 -17.06 -3.11
CA ILE A 100 12.74 -15.95 -2.36
C ILE A 100 11.94 -15.78 -1.08
N ILE A 101 12.64 -15.66 0.04
CA ILE A 101 12.05 -15.35 1.34
C ILE A 101 12.70 -14.12 1.95
N ASP A 102 11.89 -13.35 2.67
CA ASP A 102 12.32 -12.12 3.32
C ASP A 102 11.89 -12.11 4.78
N SER A 103 12.72 -11.55 5.64
CA SER A 103 12.44 -11.30 7.05
C SER A 103 12.66 -9.83 7.34
N MET A 104 11.66 -9.16 7.89
CA MET A 104 11.68 -7.73 8.14
C MET A 104 10.91 -7.41 9.42
N PHE A 105 11.28 -6.33 10.10
CA PHE A 105 10.55 -5.86 11.26
C PHE A 105 10.39 -4.34 11.25
N MET A 106 9.34 -3.84 11.88
CA MET A 106 9.15 -2.42 12.18
C MET A 106 9.28 -2.24 13.68
N SER A 107 10.25 -1.42 14.10
CA SER A 107 10.46 -1.08 15.50
C SER A 107 9.34 -0.19 16.00
N ARG A 108 8.65 -0.63 17.05
CA ARG A 108 7.61 0.16 17.72
C ARG A 108 8.18 1.46 18.26
N LYS A 109 9.36 1.39 18.88
CA LYS A 109 10.02 2.58 19.44
C LYS A 109 10.30 3.61 18.35
N ALA A 110 10.95 3.20 17.26
CA ALA A 110 11.24 4.09 16.14
C ALA A 110 9.97 4.67 15.51
N LEU A 111 8.90 3.88 15.41
CA LEU A 111 7.60 4.33 14.91
C LEU A 111 6.96 5.40 15.80
N LEU A 112 6.98 5.21 17.12
CA LEU A 112 6.42 6.18 18.07
C LEU A 112 7.22 7.49 18.10
N ASP A 113 8.56 7.40 18.09
CA ASP A 113 9.45 8.54 18.01
C ASP A 113 9.22 9.33 16.71
N PHE A 114 9.10 8.61 15.59
CA PHE A 114 8.75 9.20 14.29
C PHE A 114 7.40 9.92 14.34
N TYR A 115 6.35 9.29 14.89
CA TYR A 115 5.04 9.92 14.97
C TYR A 115 5.07 11.20 15.80
N GLU A 116 5.68 11.18 16.99
CA GLU A 116 5.78 12.39 17.82
C GLU A 116 6.50 13.50 17.05
N GLN A 117 7.63 13.19 16.40
CA GLN A 117 8.38 14.16 15.60
C GLN A 117 7.55 14.73 14.45
N GLN A 118 6.82 13.89 13.70
CA GLN A 118 6.04 14.35 12.54
C GLN A 118 4.79 15.13 12.93
N ILE A 119 4.16 14.76 14.04
CA ILE A 119 3.03 15.49 14.62
C ILE A 119 3.49 16.88 15.09
N ASP A 120 4.61 16.95 15.81
CA ASP A 120 5.18 18.22 16.28
C ASP A 120 5.65 19.11 15.13
N ASP A 121 6.28 18.53 14.11
CA ASP A 121 6.70 19.28 12.92
C ASP A 121 5.50 19.84 12.17
N ALA A 122 4.45 19.04 11.94
CA ALA A 122 3.21 19.52 11.31
C ALA A 122 2.56 20.65 12.11
N HIS A 123 2.58 20.57 13.45
CA HIS A 123 2.05 21.63 14.31
C HIS A 123 2.88 22.92 14.20
N LYS A 124 4.21 22.83 14.38
CA LYS A 124 5.12 23.99 14.30
C LYS A 124 5.10 24.66 12.94
N THR A 125 4.96 23.87 11.88
CA THR A 125 4.91 24.37 10.50
C THR A 125 3.48 24.82 10.12
N GLY A 126 2.44 24.42 10.84
CA GLY A 126 1.05 24.72 10.50
C GLY A 126 0.57 24.01 9.23
N VAL A 127 1.22 22.92 8.83
CA VAL A 127 0.76 22.06 7.72
C VAL A 127 -0.18 21.01 8.29
N MET A 128 -1.27 20.70 7.59
CA MET A 128 -2.23 19.71 8.05
C MET A 128 -1.59 18.32 8.10
N PHE A 129 -1.92 17.52 9.10
CA PHE A 129 -1.45 16.14 9.23
C PHE A 129 -2.41 15.17 8.54
N SER A 130 -1.88 14.19 7.82
CA SER A 130 -2.64 13.03 7.35
C SER A 130 -1.82 11.75 7.49
N LEU A 131 -2.51 10.64 7.69
CA LEU A 131 -1.95 9.29 7.76
C LEU A 131 -2.49 8.47 6.59
N HIS A 132 -1.57 7.89 5.83
CA HIS A 132 -1.86 7.08 4.65
C HIS A 132 -1.28 5.67 4.85
N VAL A 133 -2.16 4.72 5.14
CA VAL A 133 -1.81 3.30 5.33
C VAL A 133 -2.80 2.42 4.59
N LYS A 134 -2.63 1.10 4.66
CA LYS A 134 -3.47 0.11 3.97
C LYS A 134 -4.05 -0.92 4.93
N ALA A 135 -4.83 -0.47 5.91
CA ALA A 135 -5.25 -1.30 7.05
C ALA A 135 -6.14 -2.49 6.69
N THR A 136 -7.01 -2.36 5.68
CA THR A 136 -7.85 -3.47 5.20
C THR A 136 -7.02 -4.63 4.65
N MET A 137 -6.06 -4.32 3.76
CA MET A 137 -5.27 -5.35 3.09
C MET A 137 -4.22 -5.90 4.06
N MET A 138 -3.45 -5.02 4.70
CA MET A 138 -2.43 -5.39 5.68
C MET A 138 -3.04 -5.60 7.08
N LYS A 139 -3.98 -6.54 7.16
CA LYS A 139 -4.92 -6.75 8.28
C LYS A 139 -4.29 -7.00 9.66
N VAL A 140 -2.99 -7.27 9.73
CA VAL A 140 -2.26 -7.43 11.00
C VAL A 140 -1.42 -6.20 11.29
N SER A 141 -0.48 -5.86 10.40
CA SER A 141 0.49 -4.79 10.66
C SER A 141 -0.12 -3.39 10.68
N HIS A 142 -0.89 -3.02 9.65
CA HIS A 142 -1.33 -1.63 9.49
C HIS A 142 -2.37 -1.15 10.50
N PRO A 143 -3.28 -1.99 11.04
CA PRO A 143 -4.10 -1.60 12.19
C PRO A 143 -3.26 -1.25 13.44
N ILE A 144 -2.14 -1.95 13.69
CA ILE A 144 -1.23 -1.64 14.81
C ILE A 144 -0.54 -0.29 14.56
N VAL A 145 0.01 -0.10 13.37
CA VAL A 145 0.65 1.16 12.93
C VAL A 145 -0.32 2.34 13.07
N PHE A 146 -1.56 2.17 12.59
CA PHE A 146 -2.62 3.16 12.70
C PHE A 146 -2.95 3.49 14.16
N GLY A 147 -3.19 2.47 14.99
CA GLY A 147 -3.55 2.67 16.39
C GLY A 147 -2.44 3.35 17.19
N HIS A 148 -1.16 3.11 16.86
CA HIS A 148 -0.05 3.87 17.44
C HIS A 148 -0.12 5.35 17.09
N CYS A 149 -0.39 5.71 15.83
CA CYS A 149 -0.57 7.10 15.44
C CYS A 149 -1.70 7.78 16.22
N VAL A 150 -2.84 7.10 16.38
CA VAL A 150 -4.00 7.62 17.13
C VAL A 150 -3.63 7.88 18.60
N ARG A 151 -2.99 6.89 19.25
CA ARG A 151 -2.54 7.02 20.64
C ARG A 151 -1.52 8.14 20.81
N MET A 152 -0.60 8.34 19.86
CA MET A 152 0.36 9.44 19.91
C MET A 152 -0.29 10.80 19.73
N PHE A 153 -1.26 10.91 18.82
CA PHE A 153 -1.98 12.16 18.59
C PHE A 153 -2.76 12.59 19.84
N TYR A 154 -3.49 11.67 20.47
CA TYR A 154 -4.30 11.91 21.67
C TYR A 154 -3.61 11.49 22.98
N LYS A 155 -2.27 11.57 23.04
CA LYS A 155 -1.46 10.98 24.12
C LYS A 155 -1.89 11.39 25.53
N GLU A 156 -2.31 12.64 25.72
CA GLU A 156 -2.71 13.17 27.02
C GLU A 156 -4.04 12.57 27.50
N ALA A 157 -5.02 12.46 26.60
CA ALA A 157 -6.29 11.79 26.89
C ALA A 157 -6.08 10.29 27.20
N PHE A 158 -5.21 9.60 26.46
CA PHE A 158 -4.87 8.20 26.74
C PHE A 158 -4.10 8.02 28.05
N ALA A 159 -3.22 8.95 28.41
CA ALA A 159 -2.52 8.91 29.68
C ALA A 159 -3.49 9.10 30.87
N LYS A 160 -4.47 10.00 30.73
CA LYS A 160 -5.45 10.29 31.78
C LYS A 160 -6.51 9.20 31.93
N HIS A 161 -7.03 8.67 30.81
CA HIS A 161 -8.18 7.76 30.78
C HIS A 161 -7.83 6.30 30.48
N GLY A 162 -6.54 5.96 30.39
CA GLY A 162 -6.08 4.63 29.93
C GLY A 162 -6.71 3.45 30.67
N ALA A 163 -6.76 3.47 32.00
CA ALA A 163 -7.38 2.40 32.78
C ALA A 163 -8.87 2.21 32.48
N LEU A 164 -9.59 3.31 32.24
CA LEU A 164 -11.00 3.27 31.84
C LEU A 164 -11.14 2.71 30.42
N PHE A 165 -10.31 3.16 29.48
CA PHE A 165 -10.29 2.65 28.11
C PHE A 165 -10.00 1.15 28.05
N ASP A 166 -9.06 0.66 28.87
CA ASP A 166 -8.77 -0.77 28.99
C ASP A 166 -9.97 -1.55 29.53
N SER A 167 -10.63 -1.05 30.58
CA SER A 167 -11.83 -1.69 31.15
C SER A 167 -13.02 -1.75 30.18
N LEU A 168 -13.15 -0.76 29.30
CA LEU A 168 -14.19 -0.69 28.26
C LEU A 168 -13.82 -1.53 27.03
N GLY A 169 -12.58 -2.01 26.95
CA GLY A 169 -12.05 -2.71 25.79
C GLY A 169 -11.98 -1.83 24.55
N VAL A 170 -11.60 -0.55 24.73
CA VAL A 170 -11.35 0.37 23.62
C VAL A 170 -10.15 -0.13 22.81
N ASN A 171 -10.32 -0.24 21.49
CA ASN A 171 -9.26 -0.62 20.58
C ASN A 171 -9.18 0.35 19.40
N VAL A 172 -8.35 1.39 19.55
CA VAL A 172 -8.12 2.38 18.48
C VAL A 172 -7.33 1.88 17.28
N ASN A 173 -6.86 0.62 17.29
CA ASN A 173 -6.45 -0.02 16.04
C ASN A 173 -7.64 -0.17 15.06
N ASN A 174 -8.88 -0.11 15.58
CA ASN A 174 -10.12 -0.06 14.81
C ASN A 174 -10.63 1.37 14.53
N GLY A 175 -9.89 2.42 14.92
CA GLY A 175 -10.33 3.81 14.74
C GLY A 175 -10.90 4.47 16.00
N MET A 176 -10.99 5.80 15.95
CA MET A 176 -11.66 6.60 16.98
C MET A 176 -13.15 6.29 17.06
N ALA A 177 -13.77 5.79 15.98
CA ALA A 177 -15.15 5.30 16.00
C ALA A 177 -15.36 4.22 17.07
N ASP A 178 -14.39 3.32 17.28
CA ASP A 178 -14.45 2.32 18.34
C ASP A 178 -14.50 2.98 19.71
N LEU A 179 -13.60 3.94 19.98
CA LEU A 179 -13.59 4.71 21.23
C LEU A 179 -14.94 5.41 21.47
N TYR A 180 -15.44 6.17 20.48
CA TYR A 180 -16.71 6.88 20.60
C TYR A 180 -17.89 5.94 20.87
N ASN A 181 -17.93 4.77 20.23
CA ASN A 181 -18.96 3.76 20.47
C ASN A 181 -18.87 3.18 21.90
N LYS A 182 -17.67 2.97 22.43
CA LYS A 182 -17.49 2.44 23.79
C LYS A 182 -17.83 3.45 24.87
N ILE A 183 -17.45 4.72 24.71
CA ILE A 183 -17.75 5.74 25.72
C ILE A 183 -19.23 6.17 25.70
N ALA A 184 -19.98 5.86 24.63
CA ALA A 184 -21.41 6.14 24.55
C ALA A 184 -22.24 5.38 25.62
N THR A 185 -21.69 4.31 26.20
CA THR A 185 -22.34 3.56 27.28
C THR A 185 -22.08 4.14 28.68
N LEU A 186 -21.20 5.14 28.80
CA LEU A 186 -20.87 5.79 30.07
C LEU A 186 -21.92 6.84 30.48
N PRO A 187 -21.96 7.23 31.76
CA PRO A 187 -22.69 8.42 32.19
C PRO A 187 -22.23 9.66 31.44
N ALA A 188 -23.16 10.58 31.15
CA ALA A 188 -22.91 11.78 30.35
C ALA A 188 -21.72 12.61 30.86
N SER A 189 -21.58 12.77 32.18
CA SER A 189 -20.48 13.54 32.77
C SER A 189 -19.09 12.96 32.48
N GLN A 190 -18.94 11.63 32.52
CA GLN A 190 -17.67 10.97 32.20
C GLN A 190 -17.39 11.01 30.69
N ARG A 191 -18.43 10.81 29.87
CA ARG A 191 -18.31 10.91 28.42
C ARG A 191 -17.87 12.31 27.99
N GLU A 192 -18.53 13.34 28.51
CA GLU A 192 -18.21 14.75 28.21
C GLU A 192 -16.81 15.14 28.69
N GLU A 193 -16.35 14.59 29.83
CA GLU A 193 -14.96 14.77 30.27
C GLU A 193 -13.96 14.19 29.25
N ILE A 194 -14.18 12.95 28.78
CA ILE A 194 -13.31 12.31 27.79
C ILE A 194 -13.32 13.10 26.47
N GLU A 195 -14.50 13.51 26.00
CA GLU A 195 -14.65 14.29 24.76
C GLU A 195 -13.94 15.64 24.85
N ARG A 196 -14.06 16.34 25.99
CA ARG A 196 -13.34 17.59 26.23
C ARG A 196 -11.83 17.38 26.24
N ASP A 197 -11.34 16.32 26.88
CA ASP A 197 -9.90 16.05 26.94
C ASP A 197 -9.32 15.62 25.57
N LEU A 198 -10.12 14.92 24.75
CA LEU A 198 -9.78 14.65 23.35
C LEU A 198 -9.76 15.92 22.50
N HIS A 199 -10.67 16.87 22.74
CA HIS A 199 -10.66 18.18 22.09
C HIS A 199 -9.44 19.00 22.53
N ALA A 200 -9.12 19.01 23.83
CA ALA A 200 -7.95 19.72 24.36
C ALA A 200 -6.64 19.24 23.72
N CYS A 201 -6.51 17.94 23.43
CA CYS A 201 -5.36 17.43 22.67
C CYS A 201 -5.21 18.13 21.31
N GLN A 202 -6.30 18.51 20.64
CA GLN A 202 -6.25 19.14 19.32
C GLN A 202 -5.72 20.58 19.36
N GLU A 203 -5.77 21.26 20.50
CA GLU A 203 -5.28 22.64 20.65
C GLU A 203 -3.76 22.74 20.50
N ASN A 204 -3.03 21.68 20.90
CA ASN A 204 -1.57 21.61 20.85
C ASN A 204 -1.04 20.62 19.79
N ARG A 205 -1.90 20.22 18.85
CA ARG A 205 -1.62 19.23 17.80
C ARG A 205 -1.96 19.83 16.43
N PRO A 206 -1.36 19.33 15.32
CA PRO A 206 -1.66 19.87 14.01
C PRO A 206 -3.13 19.62 13.65
N ALA A 207 -3.69 20.49 12.79
CA ALA A 207 -4.96 20.20 12.15
C ALA A 207 -4.89 18.83 11.44
N LEU A 208 -5.98 18.05 11.51
CA LEU A 208 -6.05 16.71 10.95
C LEU A 208 -6.88 16.71 9.67
N ALA A 209 -6.47 15.91 8.69
CA ALA A 209 -7.24 15.71 7.47
C ALA A 209 -8.62 15.09 7.75
N MET A 210 -9.61 15.45 6.94
CA MET A 210 -11.00 15.03 7.08
C MET A 210 -11.41 14.10 5.94
N VAL A 211 -12.14 13.04 6.28
CA VAL A 211 -12.84 12.16 5.33
C VAL A 211 -14.18 12.78 4.91
N ASP A 212 -14.85 13.40 5.89
CA ASP A 212 -16.07 14.20 5.75
C ASP A 212 -16.09 15.27 6.85
N SER A 213 -15.79 16.52 6.46
CA SER A 213 -15.75 17.65 7.40
C SER A 213 -17.12 18.03 7.95
N ALA A 214 -18.19 17.85 7.17
CA ALA A 214 -19.54 18.21 7.60
C ALA A 214 -20.07 17.26 8.68
N LYS A 215 -19.61 16.00 8.68
CA LYS A 215 -19.93 14.98 9.69
C LYS A 215 -18.87 14.84 10.78
N GLY A 216 -17.80 15.64 10.75
CA GLY A 216 -16.70 15.54 11.72
C GLY A 216 -15.88 14.24 11.61
N ILE A 217 -15.93 13.55 10.47
CA ILE A 217 -15.20 12.29 10.25
C ILE A 217 -13.77 12.62 9.85
N THR A 218 -12.83 12.39 10.77
CA THR A 218 -11.40 12.64 10.60
C THR A 218 -10.68 11.46 9.93
N ASN A 219 -9.42 11.66 9.55
CA ASN A 219 -8.51 10.60 9.09
C ASN A 219 -8.36 9.46 10.12
N PHE A 220 -8.59 9.72 11.41
CA PHE A 220 -8.48 8.73 12.47
C PHE A 220 -9.81 8.05 12.83
N HIS A 221 -10.90 8.38 12.15
CA HIS A 221 -12.23 7.83 12.47
C HIS A 221 -12.27 6.32 12.28
N SER A 222 -11.87 5.82 11.10
CA SER A 222 -11.69 4.40 10.82
C SER A 222 -10.41 4.15 9.99
N PRO A 223 -9.69 3.05 10.25
CA PRO A 223 -8.42 2.76 9.57
C PRO A 223 -8.59 2.40 8.09
N ASN A 224 -9.84 2.18 7.64
CA ASN A 224 -10.16 1.82 6.27
C ASN A 224 -10.70 2.99 5.45
N ASP A 225 -10.84 4.18 6.06
CA ASP A 225 -11.41 5.35 5.38
C ASP A 225 -10.40 6.03 4.44
N VAL A 226 -9.11 6.03 4.82
CA VAL A 226 -8.01 6.64 4.07
C VAL A 226 -7.00 5.56 3.72
N ILE A 227 -7.14 4.98 2.52
CA ILE A 227 -6.30 3.90 2.02
C ILE A 227 -5.24 4.49 1.09
N VAL A 228 -3.96 4.24 1.36
CA VAL A 228 -2.81 4.92 0.72
C VAL A 228 -2.83 4.91 -0.82
N ASP A 229 -3.18 3.80 -1.44
CA ASP A 229 -3.24 3.63 -2.89
C ASP A 229 -4.28 4.52 -3.56
N ALA A 230 -5.45 4.74 -2.94
CA ALA A 230 -6.47 5.64 -3.46
C ALA A 230 -6.31 7.10 -2.96
N SER A 231 -5.92 7.27 -1.70
CA SER A 231 -5.85 8.57 -1.04
C SER A 231 -4.66 9.42 -1.50
N MET A 232 -3.49 8.81 -1.77
CA MET A 232 -2.34 9.55 -2.27
C MET A 232 -2.57 10.11 -3.68
N PRO A 233 -3.08 9.34 -4.67
CA PRO A 233 -3.45 9.89 -5.96
C PRO A 233 -4.55 10.94 -5.87
N ALA A 234 -5.57 10.75 -5.01
CA ALA A 234 -6.61 11.77 -4.81
C ALA A 234 -6.02 13.10 -4.31
N MET A 235 -5.12 13.04 -3.34
CA MET A 235 -4.40 14.21 -2.80
C MET A 235 -3.49 14.86 -3.86
N ILE A 236 -2.74 14.06 -4.62
CA ILE A 236 -1.86 14.55 -5.69
C ILE A 236 -2.67 15.25 -6.78
N ARG A 237 -3.78 14.64 -7.22
CA ARG A 237 -4.69 15.19 -8.22
C ARG A 237 -5.33 16.49 -7.75
N ALA A 238 -5.60 16.64 -6.46
CA ALA A 238 -6.16 17.86 -5.86
C ALA A 238 -5.13 19.00 -5.69
N GLY A 239 -3.97 18.94 -6.35
CA GLY A 239 -2.92 19.95 -6.23
C GLY A 239 -2.10 19.82 -4.94
N GLY A 240 -1.98 18.59 -4.42
CA GLY A 240 -1.26 18.33 -3.19
C GLY A 240 -2.05 18.68 -1.93
N LYS A 241 -3.38 18.56 -1.96
CA LYS A 241 -4.25 19.07 -0.88
C LYS A 241 -5.27 18.04 -0.41
N MET A 242 -5.67 18.16 0.85
CA MET A 242 -6.76 17.39 1.46
C MET A 242 -7.72 18.33 2.18
N TYR A 243 -8.93 17.86 2.47
CA TYR A 243 -9.93 18.65 3.20
C TYR A 243 -9.57 18.75 4.69
N GLY A 244 -9.62 19.97 5.24
CA GLY A 244 -9.51 20.23 6.67
C GLY A 244 -10.88 20.35 7.35
N ALA A 245 -10.87 20.60 8.66
CA ALA A 245 -12.09 20.74 9.48
C ALA A 245 -13.03 21.87 9.01
N ASP A 246 -12.50 22.91 8.36
CA ASP A 246 -13.28 24.02 7.78
C ASP A 246 -13.87 23.71 6.40
N GLY A 247 -13.74 22.47 5.92
CA GLY A 247 -14.24 22.03 4.62
C GLY A 247 -13.44 22.57 3.42
N ARG A 248 -12.24 23.13 3.65
CA ARG A 248 -11.38 23.67 2.59
C ARG A 248 -10.18 22.78 2.33
N LEU A 249 -9.70 22.80 1.08
CA LEU A 249 -8.48 22.11 0.68
C LEU A 249 -7.24 22.81 1.24
N LYS A 250 -6.39 22.06 1.95
CA LYS A 250 -5.16 22.55 2.59
C LYS A 250 -3.97 21.66 2.23
N GLU A 251 -2.79 22.27 2.26
CA GLU A 251 -1.54 21.55 2.14
C GLU A 251 -1.35 20.60 3.31
N VAL A 252 -0.68 19.47 3.05
CA VAL A 252 -0.69 18.33 3.96
C VAL A 252 0.68 17.67 4.07
N LYS A 253 1.03 17.24 5.28
CA LYS A 253 2.08 16.27 5.54
C LYS A 253 1.45 14.89 5.44
N ALA A 254 1.71 14.21 4.33
CA ALA A 254 1.24 12.86 4.07
C ALA A 254 2.16 11.84 4.75
N VAL A 255 1.79 11.42 5.95
CA VAL A 255 2.57 10.46 6.73
C VAL A 255 2.32 9.05 6.21
N ILE A 256 3.39 8.44 5.69
CA ILE A 256 3.46 7.03 5.29
C ILE A 256 4.65 6.45 6.05
N PRO A 257 4.47 5.86 7.24
CA PRO A 257 5.59 5.48 8.10
C PRO A 257 6.58 4.54 7.42
N GLU A 258 6.06 3.56 6.68
CA GLU A 258 6.87 2.58 5.95
C GLU A 258 7.49 3.20 4.69
N SER A 259 8.82 3.29 4.67
CA SER A 259 9.56 3.96 3.60
C SER A 259 9.64 3.16 2.30
N THR A 260 9.48 1.82 2.35
CA THR A 260 9.66 0.92 1.19
C THR A 260 9.00 1.48 -0.07
N PHE A 261 7.75 1.94 0.02
CA PHE A 261 6.99 2.46 -1.12
C PHE A 261 6.55 3.93 -0.96
N ALA A 262 6.92 4.60 0.14
CA ALA A 262 6.57 6.00 0.36
C ALA A 262 7.32 6.95 -0.60
N ARG A 263 8.56 6.58 -0.94
CA ARG A 263 9.51 7.43 -1.68
C ARG A 263 9.02 7.78 -3.09
N ILE A 264 8.32 6.87 -3.75
CA ILE A 264 7.75 7.13 -5.08
C ILE A 264 6.72 8.26 -5.07
N TYR A 265 5.96 8.40 -3.98
CA TYR A 265 4.99 9.48 -3.83
C TYR A 265 5.70 10.82 -3.62
N GLN A 266 6.77 10.86 -2.81
CA GLN A 266 7.56 12.08 -2.68
C GLN A 266 8.14 12.54 -4.03
N GLU A 267 8.59 11.60 -4.86
CA GLU A 267 9.18 11.90 -6.17
C GLU A 267 8.17 12.57 -7.12
N ILE A 268 6.93 12.06 -7.19
CA ILE A 268 5.87 12.70 -7.99
C ILE A 268 5.40 14.03 -7.39
N LEU A 269 5.34 14.19 -6.06
CA LEU A 269 5.05 15.49 -5.46
C LEU A 269 6.11 16.53 -5.87
N ASN A 270 7.39 16.17 -5.79
CA ASN A 270 8.49 17.05 -6.23
C ASN A 270 8.40 17.37 -7.72
N PHE A 271 8.05 16.38 -8.55
CA PHE A 271 7.82 16.58 -9.98
C PHE A 271 6.71 17.59 -10.23
N CYS A 272 5.53 17.41 -9.62
CA CYS A 272 4.38 18.29 -9.81
C CYS A 272 4.63 19.70 -9.27
N LYS A 273 5.34 19.84 -8.14
CA LYS A 273 5.74 21.18 -7.65
C LYS A 273 6.54 21.92 -8.71
N TRP A 274 7.50 21.28 -9.34
CA TRP A 274 8.39 21.92 -10.32
C TRP A 274 7.70 22.15 -11.68
N HIS A 275 6.99 21.15 -12.19
CA HIS A 275 6.44 21.12 -13.55
C HIS A 275 4.95 21.51 -13.64
N GLY A 276 4.26 21.71 -12.52
CA GLY A 276 2.81 21.88 -12.48
C GLY A 276 2.05 20.55 -12.52
N ALA A 277 0.73 20.64 -12.62
CA ALA A 277 -0.14 19.47 -12.73
C ALA A 277 0.05 18.76 -14.09
N PHE A 278 -0.21 17.45 -14.14
CA PHE A 278 -0.29 16.73 -15.42
C PHE A 278 -1.44 17.25 -16.28
N ASP A 279 -1.27 17.22 -17.60
CA ASP A 279 -2.31 17.53 -18.57
C ASP A 279 -2.84 16.24 -19.23
N PRO A 280 -4.06 15.79 -18.88
CA PRO A 280 -4.68 14.59 -19.47
C PRO A 280 -4.81 14.63 -21.00
N ARG A 281 -4.79 15.82 -21.62
CA ARG A 281 -4.88 16.00 -23.08
C ARG A 281 -3.64 15.50 -23.81
N THR A 282 -2.47 15.65 -23.19
CA THR A 282 -1.18 15.45 -23.85
C THR A 282 -0.34 14.36 -23.19
N MET A 283 -0.57 14.06 -21.91
CA MET A 283 0.25 13.09 -21.19
C MET A 283 0.18 11.68 -21.80
N GLY A 284 1.30 10.97 -21.69
CA GLY A 284 1.43 9.57 -22.07
C GLY A 284 0.63 8.65 -21.13
N THR A 285 0.90 7.35 -21.21
CA THR A 285 0.29 6.34 -20.33
C THR A 285 1.32 5.44 -19.66
N VAL A 286 0.99 4.96 -18.46
CA VAL A 286 1.82 4.03 -17.70
C VAL A 286 1.07 2.73 -17.42
N PRO A 287 1.12 1.75 -18.34
CA PRO A 287 0.71 0.39 -18.07
C PRO A 287 1.52 -0.24 -16.94
N ASN A 288 0.98 -1.29 -16.33
CA ASN A 288 1.65 -2.06 -15.30
C ASN A 288 1.62 -3.56 -15.59
N VAL A 289 2.80 -4.18 -15.47
CA VAL A 289 2.98 -5.63 -15.39
C VAL A 289 3.36 -5.98 -13.96
N GLY A 290 2.42 -6.58 -13.22
CA GLY A 290 2.54 -6.76 -11.77
C GLY A 290 2.73 -8.20 -11.35
N LEU A 291 3.78 -8.47 -10.56
CA LEU A 291 4.02 -9.75 -9.90
C LEU A 291 2.99 -9.93 -8.78
N MET A 292 2.14 -10.96 -8.87
CA MET A 292 1.12 -11.20 -7.85
C MET A 292 0.69 -12.66 -7.68
N ALA A 293 1.03 -13.53 -8.63
CA ALA A 293 0.58 -14.92 -8.63
C ALA A 293 0.98 -15.64 -7.34
N GLN A 294 0.11 -16.52 -6.84
CA GLN A 294 0.36 -17.37 -5.66
C GLN A 294 0.71 -16.59 -4.40
N GLN A 295 0.02 -15.46 -4.19
CA GLN A 295 0.15 -14.60 -3.01
C GLN A 295 1.55 -14.01 -2.85
N ALA A 296 2.14 -13.55 -3.95
CA ALA A 296 3.49 -13.00 -3.96
C ALA A 296 3.68 -11.86 -2.94
N GLU A 297 4.83 -11.89 -2.27
CA GLU A 297 5.37 -10.83 -1.42
C GLU A 297 4.49 -10.54 -0.18
N GLU A 298 4.14 -9.28 0.09
CA GLU A 298 3.41 -8.88 1.29
C GLU A 298 1.97 -9.42 1.34
N TYR A 299 1.34 -9.70 0.20
CA TYR A 299 -0.05 -10.19 0.15
C TYR A 299 -0.18 -11.61 0.71
N GLY A 300 0.89 -12.41 0.68
CA GLY A 300 0.96 -13.73 1.28
C GLY A 300 1.39 -13.73 2.74
N SER A 301 1.70 -12.57 3.34
CA SER A 301 2.40 -12.48 4.64
C SER A 301 1.49 -12.46 5.87
N HIS A 302 0.16 -12.41 5.71
CA HIS A 302 -0.76 -12.16 6.81
C HIS A 302 -0.67 -13.20 7.94
N ASP A 303 -0.45 -14.46 7.58
CA ASP A 303 -0.31 -15.59 8.51
C ASP A 303 1.13 -15.78 9.02
N LYS A 304 2.01 -14.85 8.64
CA LYS A 304 3.45 -14.76 8.95
C LYS A 304 3.81 -13.36 9.46
N THR A 305 2.84 -12.61 9.95
CA THR A 305 3.03 -11.28 10.56
C THR A 305 2.62 -11.36 12.02
N PHE A 306 3.49 -10.91 12.92
CA PHE A 306 3.32 -11.03 14.36
C PHE A 306 3.69 -9.72 15.05
N GLU A 307 2.89 -9.32 16.04
CA GLU A 307 3.33 -8.38 17.07
C GLU A 307 4.19 -9.16 18.06
N VAL A 308 5.42 -8.71 18.27
CA VAL A 308 6.43 -9.40 19.05
C VAL A 308 6.06 -9.34 20.54
N PRO A 309 5.87 -10.49 21.23
CA PRO A 309 5.38 -10.50 22.60
C PRO A 309 6.42 -10.08 23.65
N GLU A 310 7.70 -10.29 23.36
CA GLU A 310 8.83 -9.99 24.24
C GLU A 310 10.09 -9.74 23.40
N ALA A 311 11.04 -8.95 23.92
CA ALA A 311 12.33 -8.74 23.26
C ALA A 311 13.14 -10.05 23.10
N GLY A 312 13.80 -10.19 21.96
CA GLY A 312 14.57 -11.38 21.65
C GLY A 312 15.09 -11.41 20.22
N VAL A 313 15.37 -12.61 19.74
CA VAL A 313 15.86 -12.88 18.39
C VAL A 313 14.80 -13.67 17.62
N ALA A 314 14.20 -13.06 16.61
CA ALA A 314 13.22 -13.68 15.73
C ALA A 314 13.93 -14.38 14.56
N ASN A 315 13.85 -15.72 14.54
CA ASN A 315 14.53 -16.58 13.58
C ASN A 315 13.55 -17.28 12.64
N ILE A 316 13.99 -17.41 11.38
CA ILE A 316 13.45 -18.38 10.42
C ILE A 316 14.42 -19.55 10.39
N THR A 317 14.00 -20.69 10.93
CA THR A 317 14.85 -21.85 11.16
C THR A 317 14.38 -23.03 10.31
N ASP A 318 15.29 -23.68 9.59
CA ASP A 318 15.04 -24.94 8.89
C ASP A 318 14.67 -26.04 9.89
N LEU A 319 13.55 -26.72 9.67
CA LEU A 319 13.04 -27.76 10.57
C LEU A 319 13.87 -29.05 10.52
N ALA A 320 14.51 -29.36 9.40
CA ALA A 320 15.26 -30.59 9.22
C ALA A 320 16.69 -30.47 9.77
N THR A 321 17.34 -29.33 9.56
CA THR A 321 18.75 -29.13 9.92
C THR A 321 18.96 -28.31 11.19
N GLY A 322 17.97 -27.52 11.61
CA GLY A 322 18.12 -26.53 12.67
C GLY A 322 18.93 -25.28 12.26
N GLU A 323 19.25 -25.14 10.97
CA GLU A 323 19.94 -23.98 10.40
C GLU A 323 19.05 -22.73 10.50
N VAL A 324 19.58 -21.65 11.08
CA VAL A 324 18.93 -20.35 11.05
C VAL A 324 19.22 -19.68 9.71
N LEU A 325 18.19 -19.53 8.89
CA LEU A 325 18.29 -18.93 7.56
C LEU A 325 18.31 -17.41 7.61
N LEU A 326 17.36 -16.82 8.35
CA LEU A 326 17.24 -15.38 8.55
C LEU A 326 16.96 -15.08 10.02
N SER A 327 17.54 -14.00 10.53
CA SER A 327 17.47 -13.64 11.95
C SER A 327 17.30 -12.13 12.13
N GLN A 328 16.44 -11.71 13.05
CA GLN A 328 16.15 -10.32 13.39
C GLN A 328 16.20 -10.09 14.90
N ASN A 329 16.86 -9.03 15.35
CA ASN A 329 16.77 -8.57 16.72
C ASN A 329 15.51 -7.72 16.86
N VAL A 330 14.62 -8.10 17.77
CA VAL A 330 13.31 -7.46 17.93
C VAL A 330 13.05 -7.11 19.39
N GLU A 331 12.26 -6.06 19.60
CA GLU A 331 11.78 -5.63 20.91
C GLU A 331 10.28 -5.93 21.07
N GLN A 332 9.79 -5.84 22.31
CA GLN A 332 8.37 -6.03 22.60
C GLN A 332 7.51 -4.99 21.86
N GLY A 333 6.47 -5.47 21.17
CA GLY A 333 5.53 -4.65 20.40
C GLY A 333 6.03 -4.31 18.99
N ASP A 334 7.24 -4.71 18.61
CA ASP A 334 7.68 -4.62 17.22
C ASP A 334 6.78 -5.49 16.32
N ILE A 335 6.65 -5.11 15.05
CA ILE A 335 5.92 -5.92 14.08
C ILE A 335 6.93 -6.70 13.26
N TRP A 336 6.97 -8.02 13.39
CA TRP A 336 7.83 -8.90 12.60
C TRP A 336 7.04 -9.59 11.50
N ARG A 337 7.61 -9.66 10.29
CA ARG A 337 6.96 -10.21 9.10
C ARG A 337 7.92 -11.04 8.26
N MET A 338 7.41 -12.16 7.75
CA MET A 338 8.04 -12.93 6.68
C MET A 338 7.21 -12.85 5.38
N CYS A 339 7.88 -12.58 4.27
CA CYS A 339 7.31 -12.58 2.91
C CYS A 339 7.90 -13.72 2.08
N GLN A 340 7.21 -14.08 0.99
CA GLN A 340 7.57 -15.18 0.10
C GLN A 340 7.22 -14.84 -1.34
N VAL A 341 8.08 -15.19 -2.30
CA VAL A 341 7.73 -15.18 -3.72
C VAL A 341 8.39 -16.34 -4.45
N LYS A 342 7.56 -17.12 -5.16
CA LYS A 342 7.97 -18.37 -5.80
C LYS A 342 8.58 -18.10 -7.18
N ASP A 343 9.46 -19.01 -7.61
CA ASP A 343 10.20 -18.86 -8.86
C ASP A 343 9.31 -18.86 -10.11
N ALA A 344 8.32 -19.76 -10.17
CA ALA A 344 7.43 -19.87 -11.33
C ALA A 344 6.61 -18.57 -11.57
N PRO A 345 5.99 -17.93 -10.56
CA PRO A 345 5.45 -16.58 -10.67
C PRO A 345 6.43 -15.53 -11.23
N ILE A 346 7.70 -15.55 -10.81
CA ILE A 346 8.71 -14.58 -11.28
C ILE A 346 9.02 -14.81 -12.77
N ARG A 347 9.19 -16.06 -13.20
CA ARG A 347 9.40 -16.40 -14.62
C ARG A 347 8.23 -15.94 -15.49
N ASP A 348 7.01 -16.22 -15.06
CA ASP A 348 5.80 -15.79 -15.78
C ASP A 348 5.71 -14.25 -15.84
N TRP A 349 6.05 -13.57 -14.76
CA TRP A 349 6.06 -12.11 -14.71
C TRP A 349 7.08 -11.48 -15.67
N VAL A 350 8.30 -12.04 -15.76
CA VAL A 350 9.31 -11.60 -16.74
C VAL A 350 8.84 -11.86 -18.17
N LYS A 351 8.27 -13.05 -18.44
CA LYS A 351 7.68 -13.40 -19.73
C LYS A 351 6.58 -12.41 -20.13
N LEU A 352 5.68 -12.08 -19.21
CA LEU A 352 4.60 -11.14 -19.45
C LEU A 352 5.14 -9.74 -19.75
N ALA A 353 6.18 -9.29 -19.04
CA ALA A 353 6.82 -8.00 -19.28
C ALA A 353 7.40 -7.89 -20.70
N VAL A 354 8.17 -8.90 -21.13
CA VAL A 354 8.73 -8.96 -22.49
C VAL A 354 7.62 -9.00 -23.55
N THR A 355 6.58 -9.80 -23.31
CA THR A 355 5.42 -9.92 -24.20
C THR A 355 4.72 -8.57 -24.36
N ARG A 356 4.49 -7.84 -23.26
CA ARG A 356 3.85 -6.52 -23.31
C ARG A 356 4.72 -5.48 -24.01
N ALA A 357 6.03 -5.44 -23.72
CA ALA A 357 6.96 -4.54 -24.40
C ALA A 357 6.99 -4.79 -25.91
N ARG A 358 7.03 -6.05 -26.34
CA ARG A 358 6.97 -6.45 -27.76
C ARG A 358 5.66 -6.03 -28.43
N ASN A 359 4.53 -6.30 -27.77
CA ASN A 359 3.20 -6.04 -28.35
C ASN A 359 2.88 -4.54 -28.44
N SER A 360 3.44 -3.71 -27.56
CA SER A 360 3.16 -2.27 -27.54
C SER A 360 4.23 -1.41 -28.18
N GLY A 361 5.47 -1.92 -28.32
CA GLY A 361 6.63 -1.11 -28.70
C GLY A 361 7.06 -0.10 -27.64
N MET A 362 6.53 -0.19 -26.41
CA MET A 362 6.87 0.71 -25.31
C MET A 362 8.12 0.21 -24.57
N PRO A 363 8.95 1.12 -24.01
CA PRO A 363 9.98 0.71 -23.07
C PRO A 363 9.36 0.15 -21.80
N ALA A 364 10.00 -0.87 -21.23
CA ALA A 364 9.59 -1.49 -19.99
C ALA A 364 10.67 -1.33 -18.91
N VAL A 365 10.29 -0.75 -17.77
CA VAL A 365 11.20 -0.53 -16.65
C VAL A 365 10.81 -1.44 -15.52
N PHE A 366 11.74 -2.27 -15.04
CA PHE A 366 11.62 -3.01 -13.79
C PHE A 366 11.96 -2.09 -12.61
N TRP A 367 11.02 -1.91 -11.68
CA TRP A 367 11.17 -1.02 -10.53
C TRP A 367 11.68 -1.82 -9.35
N LEU A 368 13.01 -1.98 -9.28
CA LEU A 368 13.70 -2.80 -8.30
C LEU A 368 14.86 -2.00 -7.70
N ASP A 369 14.74 -1.67 -6.43
CA ASP A 369 15.76 -1.01 -5.62
C ASP A 369 16.86 -2.00 -5.26
N SER A 370 18.05 -1.79 -5.81
CA SER A 370 19.22 -2.61 -5.54
C SER A 370 19.66 -2.59 -4.07
N TYR A 371 19.24 -1.58 -3.28
CA TYR A 371 19.55 -1.47 -1.85
C TYR A 371 18.55 -2.23 -0.97
N ARG A 372 17.40 -2.63 -1.51
CA ARG A 372 16.44 -3.48 -0.80
C ARG A 372 16.82 -4.96 -1.03
N PRO A 373 17.11 -5.75 0.02
CA PRO A 373 17.53 -7.14 -0.15
C PRO A 373 16.57 -7.99 -0.99
N HIS A 374 15.27 -7.88 -0.77
CA HIS A 374 14.26 -8.59 -1.55
C HIS A 374 14.36 -8.27 -3.05
N GLU A 375 14.39 -6.98 -3.39
CA GLU A 375 14.45 -6.53 -4.78
C GLU A 375 15.80 -6.85 -5.41
N ASN A 376 16.89 -6.94 -4.63
CA ASN A 376 18.18 -7.42 -5.09
C ASN A 376 18.13 -8.90 -5.53
N GLU A 377 17.44 -9.77 -4.77
CA GLU A 377 17.20 -11.15 -5.19
C GLU A 377 16.33 -11.23 -6.46
N LEU A 378 15.29 -10.39 -6.57
CA LEU A 378 14.49 -10.27 -7.79
C LEU A 378 15.32 -9.81 -8.99
N ILE A 379 16.23 -8.84 -8.83
CA ILE A 379 17.11 -8.37 -9.92
C ILE A 379 17.90 -9.54 -10.52
N LYS A 380 18.46 -10.42 -9.68
CA LYS A 380 19.20 -11.61 -10.13
C LYS A 380 18.32 -12.53 -10.98
N LYS A 381 17.08 -12.77 -10.56
CA LYS A 381 16.10 -13.58 -11.29
C LYS A 381 15.72 -12.93 -12.62
N VAL A 382 15.40 -11.62 -12.62
CA VAL A 382 15.06 -10.87 -13.84
C VAL A 382 16.19 -10.91 -14.85
N GLN A 383 17.42 -10.60 -14.43
CA GLN A 383 18.61 -10.63 -15.31
C GLN A 383 18.87 -12.02 -15.90
N THR A 384 18.54 -13.08 -15.16
CA THR A 384 18.66 -14.45 -15.64
C THR A 384 17.57 -14.75 -16.67
N TYR A 385 16.31 -14.50 -16.34
CA TYR A 385 15.16 -14.92 -17.16
C TYR A 385 14.92 -14.03 -18.38
N LEU A 386 15.42 -12.78 -18.40
CA LEU A 386 15.44 -11.99 -19.63
C LEU A 386 16.26 -12.65 -20.75
N LYS A 387 17.22 -13.53 -20.42
CA LYS A 387 18.01 -14.28 -21.41
C LYS A 387 17.23 -15.44 -22.04
N ASP A 388 16.13 -15.85 -21.44
CA ASP A 388 15.25 -16.92 -21.95
C ASP A 388 14.27 -16.39 -23.02
N HIS A 389 14.35 -15.11 -23.37
CA HIS A 389 13.45 -14.43 -24.30
C HIS A 389 14.20 -13.61 -25.36
N ASP A 390 13.60 -13.46 -26.54
CA ASP A 390 14.12 -12.55 -27.56
C ASP A 390 13.80 -11.09 -27.18
N THR A 391 14.81 -10.38 -26.71
CA THR A 391 14.76 -8.96 -26.33
C THR A 391 15.31 -8.03 -27.42
N THR A 392 15.61 -8.55 -28.61
CA THR A 392 16.15 -7.76 -29.73
C THR A 392 15.18 -6.63 -30.10
N GLY A 393 15.66 -5.39 -30.11
CA GLY A 393 14.87 -4.20 -30.43
C GLY A 393 13.87 -3.77 -29.35
N LEU A 394 13.93 -4.35 -28.14
CA LEU A 394 13.18 -3.87 -26.98
C LEU A 394 14.05 -2.97 -26.11
N ASP A 395 13.44 -1.95 -25.52
CA ASP A 395 14.04 -1.12 -24.49
C ASP A 395 13.56 -1.61 -23.12
N ILE A 396 14.41 -2.37 -22.43
CA ILE A 396 14.11 -2.97 -21.12
C ILE A 396 15.21 -2.56 -20.14
N GLU A 397 14.82 -1.83 -19.10
CA GLU A 397 15.76 -1.32 -18.09
C GLU A 397 15.36 -1.77 -16.68
N ILE A 398 16.33 -1.80 -15.76
CA ILE A 398 16.12 -2.02 -14.33
C ILE A 398 16.56 -0.75 -13.60
N MET A 399 15.66 -0.18 -12.79
CA MET A 399 15.93 1.04 -12.03
C MET A 399 15.39 0.91 -10.60
N SER A 400 15.99 1.62 -9.65
CA SER A 400 15.36 1.80 -8.34
C SER A 400 13.99 2.46 -8.48
N GLN A 401 13.09 2.19 -7.55
CA GLN A 401 11.71 2.68 -7.61
C GLN A 401 11.63 4.21 -7.79
N VAL A 402 12.47 4.97 -7.09
CA VAL A 402 12.52 6.44 -7.19
C VAL A 402 13.03 6.88 -8.57
N ARG A 403 14.08 6.24 -9.10
CA ARG A 403 14.61 6.58 -10.42
C ARG A 403 13.62 6.20 -11.53
N ALA A 404 12.97 5.05 -11.41
CA ALA A 404 11.94 4.58 -12.33
C ALA A 404 10.73 5.52 -12.34
N MET A 405 10.30 6.00 -11.17
CA MET A 405 9.27 7.03 -11.05
C MET A 405 9.69 8.30 -11.79
N ARG A 406 10.87 8.87 -11.50
CA ARG A 406 11.37 10.07 -12.19
C ARG A 406 11.41 9.90 -13.72
N TYR A 407 12.01 8.82 -14.20
CA TYR A 407 12.11 8.51 -15.63
C TYR A 407 10.73 8.42 -16.29
N THR A 408 9.80 7.73 -15.62
CA THR A 408 8.42 7.59 -16.09
C THR A 408 7.71 8.94 -16.16
N LEU A 409 7.81 9.76 -15.11
CA LEU A 409 7.14 11.07 -15.08
C LEU A 409 7.69 12.02 -16.16
N GLU A 410 9.00 12.01 -16.39
CA GLU A 410 9.63 12.77 -17.47
C GLU A 410 9.09 12.37 -18.85
N ARG A 411 8.90 11.08 -19.10
CA ARG A 411 8.34 10.57 -20.36
C ARG A 411 6.86 10.89 -20.49
N VAL A 412 6.07 10.62 -19.46
CA VAL A 412 4.62 10.85 -19.45
C VAL A 412 4.29 12.32 -19.68
N ALA A 413 5.03 13.25 -19.07
CA ALA A 413 4.85 14.68 -19.29
C ALA A 413 5.15 15.13 -20.73
N ARG A 414 5.89 14.33 -21.51
CA ARG A 414 6.21 14.55 -22.93
C ARG A 414 5.29 13.76 -23.87
N GLY A 415 4.21 13.17 -23.37
CA GLY A 415 3.29 12.35 -24.16
C GLY A 415 3.82 10.97 -24.52
N LEU A 416 4.90 10.51 -23.86
CA LEU A 416 5.51 9.20 -24.11
C LEU A 416 5.05 8.16 -23.09
N ASP A 417 4.90 6.93 -23.56
CA ASP A 417 4.40 5.82 -22.76
C ASP A 417 5.54 5.00 -22.15
N THR A 418 5.33 4.41 -20.97
CA THR A 418 6.34 3.57 -20.29
C THR A 418 5.64 2.45 -19.54
N ILE A 419 6.03 1.19 -19.75
CA ILE A 419 5.52 0.08 -18.96
C ILE A 419 6.26 0.05 -17.62
N SER A 420 5.51 0.10 -16.52
CA SER A 420 6.04 -0.20 -15.19
C SER A 420 5.95 -1.70 -14.93
N VAL A 421 7.08 -2.34 -14.61
CA VAL A 421 7.16 -3.77 -14.29
C VAL A 421 7.55 -3.88 -12.82
N THR A 422 6.60 -4.31 -11.98
CA THR A 422 6.73 -4.11 -10.52
C THR A 422 6.29 -5.32 -9.69
N GLY A 423 6.72 -5.34 -8.43
CA GLY A 423 6.14 -6.18 -7.37
C GLY A 423 4.66 -5.88 -7.10
N ASN A 424 4.07 -6.64 -6.19
CA ASN A 424 2.63 -6.69 -5.90
C ASN A 424 2.09 -5.41 -5.26
N ILE A 425 2.83 -4.82 -4.32
CA ILE A 425 2.42 -3.56 -3.68
C ILE A 425 2.48 -2.40 -4.67
N LEU A 426 3.58 -2.25 -5.40
CA LEU A 426 3.73 -1.22 -6.42
C LEU A 426 2.73 -1.38 -7.56
N ARG A 427 2.39 -2.62 -7.95
CA ARG A 427 1.30 -2.88 -8.91
C ARG A 427 0.03 -2.17 -8.45
N ASP A 428 -0.36 -2.34 -7.19
CA ASP A 428 -1.57 -1.66 -6.68
C ASP A 428 -1.41 -0.14 -6.69
N TYR A 429 -0.30 0.37 -6.15
CA TYR A 429 -0.10 1.81 -5.99
C TYR A 429 -0.06 2.54 -7.33
N LEU A 430 0.63 1.97 -8.32
CA LEU A 430 0.80 2.60 -9.63
C LEU A 430 -0.45 2.47 -10.51
N THR A 431 -1.22 1.39 -10.35
CA THR A 431 -2.47 1.19 -11.11
C THR A 431 -3.66 1.94 -10.54
N ASP A 432 -3.53 2.54 -9.35
CA ASP A 432 -4.37 3.66 -8.94
C ASP A 432 -3.77 5.01 -9.34
N LEU A 433 -2.47 5.22 -9.09
CA LEU A 433 -1.82 6.52 -9.29
C LEU A 433 -1.94 7.06 -10.71
N PHE A 434 -1.39 6.35 -11.69
CA PHE A 434 -1.35 6.86 -13.06
C PHE A 434 -2.75 6.93 -13.68
N PRO A 435 -3.63 5.92 -13.56
CA PRO A 435 -5.00 6.02 -14.07
C PRO A 435 -5.81 7.17 -13.47
N ILE A 436 -5.63 7.51 -12.20
CA ILE A 436 -6.29 8.67 -11.59
C ILE A 436 -5.79 9.99 -12.21
N MET A 437 -4.51 10.12 -12.52
CA MET A 437 -3.97 11.30 -13.22
C MET A 437 -4.37 11.34 -14.71
N GLU A 438 -4.45 10.18 -15.35
CA GLU A 438 -4.69 10.06 -16.78
C GLU A 438 -6.18 10.13 -17.15
N LEU A 439 -7.03 9.50 -16.34
CA LEU A 439 -8.43 9.21 -16.66
C LEU A 439 -9.40 9.77 -15.61
N GLY A 440 -8.88 10.31 -14.50
CA GLY A 440 -9.67 10.82 -13.38
C GLY A 440 -10.21 9.73 -12.46
N THR A 441 -9.99 8.45 -12.79
CA THR A 441 -10.41 7.28 -12.01
C THR A 441 -9.65 6.03 -12.46
N SER A 442 -9.38 5.11 -11.54
CA SER A 442 -8.79 3.80 -11.82
C SER A 442 -9.81 2.73 -12.23
N ALA A 443 -11.11 3.05 -12.25
CA ALA A 443 -12.16 2.13 -12.67
C ALA A 443 -12.21 1.88 -14.20
N LYS A 444 -11.60 2.77 -15.00
CA LYS A 444 -11.66 2.72 -16.48
C LYS A 444 -10.45 2.01 -17.10
N MET A 445 -10.05 0.90 -16.49
CA MET A 445 -8.83 0.17 -16.83
C MET A 445 -9.16 -1.26 -17.27
N LEU A 446 -8.36 -1.80 -18.19
CA LEU A 446 -8.26 -3.26 -18.34
C LEU A 446 -7.39 -3.80 -17.23
N SER A 447 -7.84 -4.90 -16.61
CA SER A 447 -7.08 -5.65 -15.60
C SER A 447 -7.20 -7.14 -15.95
N ILE A 448 -6.24 -7.60 -16.75
CA ILE A 448 -6.21 -8.95 -17.30
C ILE A 448 -5.24 -9.78 -16.45
N VAL A 449 -5.66 -10.99 -16.08
CA VAL A 449 -4.86 -11.93 -15.31
C VAL A 449 -4.79 -13.25 -16.10
N PRO A 450 -3.73 -13.44 -16.91
CA PRO A 450 -3.46 -14.72 -17.55
C PRO A 450 -3.13 -15.73 -16.45
N LEU A 451 -4.02 -16.68 -16.19
CA LEU A 451 -3.82 -17.68 -15.15
C LEU A 451 -2.70 -18.62 -15.59
N MET A 452 -1.82 -18.99 -14.67
CA MET A 452 -0.69 -19.86 -14.97
C MET A 452 -1.13 -21.26 -15.46
N ALA A 453 -2.36 -21.67 -15.15
CA ALA A 453 -2.96 -22.92 -15.62
C ALA A 453 -3.56 -22.83 -17.05
N GLY A 454 -3.47 -21.68 -17.72
CA GLY A 454 -3.90 -21.47 -19.10
C GLY A 454 -5.28 -20.84 -19.29
N GLY A 455 -6.02 -20.54 -18.21
CA GLY A 455 -7.27 -19.77 -18.28
C GLY A 455 -7.05 -18.25 -18.15
N GLY A 456 -8.14 -17.48 -18.19
CA GLY A 456 -8.12 -16.03 -17.99
C GLY A 456 -9.02 -15.57 -16.85
N MET A 457 -8.58 -14.56 -16.09
CA MET A 457 -9.43 -13.80 -15.18
C MET A 457 -9.40 -12.31 -15.56
N TYR A 458 -10.58 -11.67 -15.56
CA TYR A 458 -10.77 -10.31 -16.03
C TYR A 458 -11.38 -9.46 -14.91
N GLU A 459 -10.56 -8.69 -14.22
CA GLU A 459 -11.06 -7.77 -13.19
C GLU A 459 -11.64 -6.50 -13.87
N THR A 460 -12.79 -6.03 -13.38
CA THR A 460 -13.59 -4.96 -14.02
C THR A 460 -13.05 -3.55 -13.78
N GLY A 461 -11.74 -3.40 -13.56
CA GLY A 461 -11.07 -2.16 -13.19
C GLY A 461 -10.01 -2.38 -12.11
N ALA A 462 -9.32 -1.31 -11.72
CA ALA A 462 -8.27 -1.35 -10.69
C ALA A 462 -8.72 -0.84 -9.31
N GLY A 463 -9.87 -0.15 -9.23
CA GLY A 463 -10.38 0.48 -8.00
C GLY A 463 -11.20 -0.42 -7.07
N GLY A 464 -11.74 0.18 -5.99
CA GLY A 464 -12.57 -0.50 -4.98
C GLY A 464 -14.09 -0.38 -5.20
N SER A 465 -14.87 -0.74 -4.19
CA SER A 465 -16.35 -0.76 -4.22
C SER A 465 -17.06 0.59 -4.02
N ALA A 466 -16.29 1.69 -3.97
CA ALA A 466 -16.79 3.08 -3.90
C ALA A 466 -17.95 3.33 -2.90
N PRO A 467 -17.74 3.20 -1.58
CA PRO A 467 -18.82 3.30 -0.58
C PRO A 467 -19.57 4.63 -0.59
N LYS A 468 -18.92 5.74 -0.99
CA LYS A 468 -19.56 7.06 -1.16
C LYS A 468 -20.60 7.10 -2.29
N HIS A 469 -20.63 6.12 -3.19
CA HIS A 469 -21.67 5.99 -4.22
C HIS A 469 -22.96 5.41 -3.61
N VAL A 470 -22.83 4.45 -2.69
CA VAL A 470 -23.96 3.86 -1.98
C VAL A 470 -24.68 4.89 -1.11
N GLN A 471 -23.92 5.76 -0.44
CA GLN A 471 -24.49 6.86 0.35
C GLN A 471 -25.38 7.77 -0.52
N GLN A 472 -24.90 8.20 -1.68
CA GLN A 472 -25.68 9.01 -2.62
C GLN A 472 -26.92 8.26 -3.15
N LEU A 473 -26.79 6.98 -3.46
CA LEU A 473 -27.93 6.17 -3.92
C LEU A 473 -29.03 6.11 -2.85
N VAL A 474 -28.67 5.92 -1.57
CA VAL A 474 -29.64 5.86 -0.48
C VAL A 474 -30.24 7.23 -0.16
N GLU A 475 -29.44 8.29 -0.20
CA GLU A 475 -29.87 9.65 0.17
C GLU A 475 -30.71 10.32 -0.93
N GLU A 476 -30.39 10.12 -2.21
CA GLU A 476 -31.01 10.86 -3.32
C GLU A 476 -31.33 10.01 -4.57
N ASN A 477 -31.24 8.68 -4.50
CA ASN A 477 -31.55 7.76 -5.60
C ASN A 477 -30.73 8.01 -6.88
N HIS A 478 -29.47 8.43 -6.72
CA HIS A 478 -28.53 8.62 -7.83
C HIS A 478 -27.29 7.74 -7.65
N LEU A 479 -27.04 6.83 -8.59
CA LEU A 479 -25.84 5.97 -8.61
C LEU A 479 -24.85 6.44 -9.67
N ARG A 480 -23.81 7.15 -9.25
CA ARG A 480 -22.72 7.64 -10.12
C ARG A 480 -21.62 6.59 -10.41
N TRP A 481 -21.94 5.30 -10.29
CA TRP A 481 -21.01 4.22 -10.65
C TRP A 481 -20.85 4.15 -12.17
N ASP A 482 -19.62 3.98 -12.65
CA ASP A 482 -19.31 3.87 -14.07
C ASP A 482 -18.91 2.42 -14.38
N SER A 483 -19.84 1.68 -15.00
CA SER A 483 -19.68 0.26 -15.35
C SER A 483 -18.79 0.01 -16.59
N LEU A 484 -18.08 1.02 -17.11
CA LEU A 484 -17.22 0.85 -18.29
C LEU A 484 -16.19 -0.28 -18.11
N GLY A 485 -15.63 -0.45 -16.91
CA GLY A 485 -14.68 -1.53 -16.63
C GLY A 485 -15.30 -2.94 -16.75
N GLU A 486 -16.59 -3.09 -16.45
CA GLU A 486 -17.33 -4.36 -16.63
C GLU A 486 -17.49 -4.69 -18.12
N PHE A 487 -17.81 -3.69 -18.95
CA PHE A 487 -17.92 -3.86 -20.40
C PHE A 487 -16.58 -4.19 -21.05
N LEU A 488 -15.50 -3.55 -20.58
CA LEU A 488 -14.14 -3.82 -21.04
C LEU A 488 -13.70 -5.25 -20.70
N ALA A 489 -13.94 -5.69 -19.45
CA ALA A 489 -13.63 -7.04 -19.02
C ALA A 489 -14.44 -8.10 -19.80
N LEU A 490 -15.73 -7.84 -20.04
CA LEU A 490 -16.58 -8.74 -20.82
C LEU A 490 -16.09 -8.88 -22.27
N ALA A 491 -15.68 -7.78 -22.90
CA ALA A 491 -15.17 -7.83 -24.27
C ALA A 491 -13.91 -8.70 -24.41
N VAL A 492 -12.95 -8.56 -23.48
CA VAL A 492 -11.73 -9.38 -23.48
C VAL A 492 -12.04 -10.84 -23.15
N SER A 493 -12.98 -11.08 -22.21
CA SER A 493 -13.43 -12.43 -21.88
C SER A 493 -14.01 -13.17 -23.09
N LEU A 494 -14.83 -12.50 -23.91
CA LEU A 494 -15.39 -13.08 -25.13
C LEU A 494 -14.34 -13.27 -26.24
N GLU A 495 -13.35 -12.38 -26.33
CA GLU A 495 -12.22 -12.54 -27.25
C GLU A 495 -11.38 -13.78 -26.89
N ASP A 496 -11.03 -13.95 -25.62
CA ASP A 496 -10.25 -15.09 -25.13
C ASP A 496 -11.00 -16.43 -25.28
N LEU A 497 -12.32 -16.45 -25.08
CA LEU A 497 -13.15 -17.63 -25.33
C LEU A 497 -13.22 -18.02 -26.83
N GLY A 498 -13.04 -17.04 -27.72
CA GLY A 498 -13.10 -17.26 -29.17
C GLY A 498 -11.81 -17.78 -29.78
N LEU A 499 -10.68 -17.69 -29.07
CA LEU A 499 -9.37 -18.23 -29.43
C LEU A 499 -9.26 -19.71 -29.06
#